data_AF-A0A354J1J6-F1
#
_entry.id   AF-A0A354J1J6-F1
#
_cell.length_a   1.000
_cell.length_b   1.000
_cell.length_c   1.000
_cell.angle_alpha   90.00
_cell.angle_beta   90.00
_cell.angle_gamma   90.00
#
_symmetry.space_group_name_H-M   'P 1'
#
loop_
_entity.id
_entity.type
_entity.pdbx_description
1 polymer ?
#
loop_
_entity_poly.entity_id
_entity_poly.type
_entity_poly.pdbx_seq_one_letter_code
_entity_poly.pdbx_strand_id
1 'polypeptide(L)'
;MYPKKKWYLKTWFICLLFAFWFFVFPGLIGLILLILQVNENKKLLKKYGEIDKLDDLTQVKRNDLQQATLMLENEKKEMIDRNAKLAESLELKNKELRLSAEKLTTEILELEKQVLIHHYSFSDYDGLTSEECKNRLSLLKVKTTELIKSDKAINIISDNNVAKKIINNNRKQILRLFNCECDNILLNLSVKNIDTSRNKVQKSFETINSIFSTDGMSISKELLELKLEELNLVYTSELKKEQELAEQKAIKEQMIEEERVRREIEREKSKLEKDQAQCNNEISKLLQYLQKTENDIEKQLYIDKIKELEDKLKQLETDKATVLEREANAKAGYVYVISNIGSFGEDIFKIGMTRRLEPMDRIKELSSASVPFEFDVHAMIFSTDAPSLETALHQHFEKRSVNKVNLRKEFFKVSINEIESFVKENYNNTVEFTKTAIAKEYRQSLQIA
;
A
#
# COMPACT_ATOMS: atom_id res chain seq x y z
N MET A 1 42.75 -76.98 -62.52
CA MET A 1 43.11 -78.40 -62.75
C MET A 1 42.69 -78.77 -64.16
N TYR A 2 43.61 -78.75 -65.14
CA TYR A 2 43.27 -79.04 -66.54
C TYR A 2 42.88 -80.52 -66.68
N PRO A 3 41.76 -80.85 -67.36
CA PRO A 3 41.34 -82.23 -67.52
C PRO A 3 42.37 -82.97 -68.37
N LYS A 4 42.92 -84.07 -67.85
CA LYS A 4 43.78 -84.96 -68.62
C LYS A 4 42.98 -85.52 -69.79
N LYS A 5 43.18 -84.97 -70.99
CA LYS A 5 42.65 -85.57 -72.23
C LYS A 5 43.12 -87.01 -72.32
N LYS A 6 42.18 -87.91 -72.62
CA LYS A 6 42.48 -89.33 -72.85
C LYS A 6 43.55 -89.45 -73.93
N TRP A 7 44.54 -90.32 -73.73
CA TRP A 7 45.75 -90.37 -74.55
C TRP A 7 45.46 -90.59 -76.05
N TYR A 8 44.40 -91.35 -76.36
CA TYR A 8 43.95 -91.67 -77.72
C TYR A 8 43.17 -90.53 -78.42
N LEU A 9 42.80 -89.46 -77.70
CA LEU A 9 42.20 -88.24 -78.25
C LEU A 9 43.18 -87.07 -78.26
N LYS A 10 44.48 -87.34 -78.11
CA LYS A 10 45.51 -86.33 -78.30
C LYS A 10 45.81 -86.16 -79.80
N THR A 11 46.01 -84.92 -80.22
CA THR A 11 46.21 -84.56 -81.64
C THR A 11 47.35 -85.34 -82.28
N TRP A 12 48.47 -85.52 -81.56
CA TRP A 12 49.62 -86.27 -82.06
C TRP A 12 49.29 -87.75 -82.37
N PHE A 13 48.44 -88.41 -81.58
CA PHE A 13 48.06 -89.81 -81.79
C PHE A 13 47.11 -89.97 -82.98
N ILE A 14 46.18 -89.02 -83.16
CA ILE A 14 45.29 -88.99 -84.33
C ILE A 14 46.10 -88.72 -85.61
N CYS A 15 47.05 -87.78 -85.57
CA CYS A 15 47.98 -87.53 -86.69
C CYS A 15 48.80 -88.78 -87.03
N LEU A 16 49.24 -89.55 -86.03
CA LEU A 16 49.96 -90.81 -86.25
C LEU A 16 49.10 -91.85 -86.98
N LEU A 17 47.81 -91.97 -86.64
CA LEU A 17 46.89 -92.87 -87.35
C LEU A 17 46.63 -92.45 -88.80
N PHE A 18 46.56 -91.14 -89.07
CA PHE A 18 46.49 -90.62 -90.44
C PHE A 18 47.80 -90.80 -91.22
N ALA A 19 48.97 -90.85 -90.56
CA ALA A 19 50.23 -91.15 -91.24
C ALA A 19 50.28 -92.59 -91.80
N PHE A 20 49.55 -93.53 -91.19
CA PHE A 20 49.42 -94.92 -91.64
C PHE A 20 48.20 -95.17 -92.55
N TRP A 21 47.71 -94.15 -93.25
CA TRP A 21 46.48 -94.26 -94.05
C TRP A 21 46.51 -95.32 -95.15
N PHE A 22 47.70 -95.70 -95.66
CA PHE A 22 47.86 -96.69 -96.72
C PHE A 22 47.27 -98.07 -96.37
N PHE A 23 47.07 -98.37 -95.08
CA PHE A 23 46.43 -99.60 -94.62
C PHE A 23 44.89 -99.51 -94.49
N VAL A 24 44.28 -98.38 -94.90
CA VAL A 24 42.83 -98.04 -94.89
C VAL A 24 42.20 -98.01 -93.50
N PHE A 25 42.32 -99.07 -92.71
CA PHE A 25 41.82 -99.19 -91.35
C PHE A 25 42.32 -98.09 -90.39
N PRO A 26 43.63 -97.72 -90.37
CA PRO A 26 44.11 -96.66 -89.49
C PRO A 26 43.51 -95.29 -89.81
N GLY A 27 43.26 -95.00 -91.09
CA GLY A 27 42.64 -93.74 -91.52
C GLY A 27 41.19 -93.60 -91.03
N LEU A 28 40.39 -94.67 -91.10
CA LEU A 28 39.01 -94.69 -90.59
C LEU A 28 38.96 -94.52 -89.07
N ILE A 29 39.85 -95.21 -88.33
CA ILE A 29 39.97 -95.06 -86.88
C ILE A 29 40.39 -93.62 -86.52
N GLY A 30 41.34 -93.05 -87.27
CA GLY A 30 41.75 -91.65 -87.13
C GLY A 30 40.58 -90.67 -87.29
N LEU A 31 39.72 -90.87 -88.29
CA LEU A 31 38.53 -90.05 -88.52
C LEU A 31 37.53 -90.13 -87.36
N ILE A 32 37.24 -91.34 -86.87
CA ILE A 32 36.33 -91.57 -85.72
C ILE A 32 36.87 -90.88 -84.46
N LEU A 33 38.17 -91.03 -84.19
CA LEU A 33 38.82 -90.41 -83.04
C LEU A 33 38.85 -88.89 -83.15
N LEU A 34 39.01 -88.33 -84.35
CA LEU A 34 38.92 -86.89 -84.59
C LEU A 34 37.51 -86.36 -84.28
N ILE A 35 36.46 -87.06 -84.74
CA ILE A 35 35.07 -86.70 -84.43
C ILE A 35 34.80 -86.76 -82.92
N LEU A 36 35.30 -87.81 -82.25
CA LEU A 36 35.19 -87.93 -80.79
C LEU A 36 35.95 -86.82 -80.05
N GLN A 37 37.14 -86.45 -80.53
CA GLN A 37 37.95 -85.36 -79.97
C GLN A 37 37.23 -84.01 -80.10
N VAL A 38 36.63 -83.74 -81.26
CA VAL A 38 35.84 -82.51 -81.48
C VAL A 38 34.63 -82.48 -80.57
N ASN A 39 33.92 -83.60 -80.38
CA ASN A 39 32.75 -83.66 -79.51
C ASN A 39 33.11 -83.49 -78.03
N GLU A 40 34.20 -84.10 -77.56
CA GLU A 40 34.71 -83.93 -76.19
C GLU A 40 35.18 -82.48 -75.94
N ASN A 41 35.89 -81.87 -76.92
CA ASN A 41 36.26 -80.47 -76.85
C ASN A 41 35.03 -79.54 -76.81
N LYS A 42 33.99 -79.80 -77.61
CA LYS A 42 32.72 -79.04 -77.57
C LYS A 42 32.05 -79.13 -76.21
N LYS A 43 32.01 -80.32 -75.59
CA LYS A 43 31.46 -80.50 -74.22
C LYS A 43 32.28 -79.75 -73.17
N LEU A 44 33.61 -79.80 -73.27
CA LEU A 44 34.50 -79.05 -72.38
C LEU A 44 34.34 -77.54 -72.55
N LEU A 45 34.33 -77.03 -73.78
CA LEU A 45 34.12 -75.60 -74.06
C LEU A 45 32.77 -75.11 -73.53
N LYS A 46 31.72 -75.93 -73.65
CA LYS A 46 30.40 -75.59 -73.10
C LYS A 46 30.43 -75.51 -71.57
N LYS A 47 31.06 -76.47 -70.90
CA LYS A 47 31.17 -76.52 -69.43
C LYS A 47 32.04 -75.39 -68.87
N TYR A 48 33.18 -75.10 -69.49
CA TYR A 48 34.07 -74.01 -69.06
C TYR A 48 33.53 -72.63 -69.43
N GLY A 49 32.91 -72.48 -70.61
CA GLY A 49 32.24 -71.23 -70.99
C GLY A 49 31.01 -70.90 -70.13
N GLU A 50 30.37 -71.89 -69.50
CA GLU A 50 29.35 -71.66 -68.46
C GLU A 50 29.98 -71.20 -67.13
N ILE A 51 31.19 -71.67 -66.79
CA ILE A 51 31.92 -71.26 -65.58
C ILE A 51 32.46 -69.83 -65.73
N ASP A 52 33.07 -69.50 -66.87
CA ASP A 52 33.59 -68.15 -67.13
C ASP A 52 32.48 -67.09 -67.07
N LYS A 53 31.30 -67.40 -67.64
CA LYS A 53 30.10 -66.55 -67.54
C LYS A 53 29.62 -66.39 -66.10
N LEU A 54 29.74 -67.44 -65.29
CA LEU A 54 29.35 -67.40 -63.89
C LEU A 54 30.33 -66.52 -63.10
N ASP A 55 31.63 -66.64 -63.36
CA ASP A 55 32.67 -65.83 -62.73
C ASP A 55 32.49 -64.35 -63.07
N ASP A 56 32.28 -64.01 -64.35
CA ASP A 56 31.98 -62.65 -64.80
C ASP A 56 30.73 -62.09 -64.08
N LEU A 57 29.65 -62.88 -63.99
CA LEU A 57 28.42 -62.46 -63.30
C LEU A 57 28.67 -62.25 -61.79
N THR A 58 29.46 -63.10 -61.15
CA THR A 58 29.79 -62.94 -59.73
C THR A 58 30.67 -61.71 -59.49
N GLN A 59 31.57 -61.39 -60.41
CA GLN A 59 32.40 -60.20 -60.32
C GLN A 59 31.57 -58.92 -60.49
N VAL A 60 30.64 -58.89 -61.45
CA VAL A 60 29.69 -57.78 -61.60
C VAL A 60 28.84 -57.61 -60.35
N LYS A 61 28.22 -58.68 -59.84
CA LYS A 61 27.41 -58.60 -58.61
C LYS A 61 28.21 -58.18 -57.38
N ARG A 62 29.49 -58.53 -57.31
CA ARG A 62 30.38 -58.12 -56.22
C ARG A 62 30.67 -56.62 -56.28
N ASN A 63 30.88 -56.08 -57.47
CA ASN A 63 31.06 -54.65 -57.69
C ASN A 63 29.77 -53.87 -57.37
N ASP A 64 28.61 -54.37 -57.82
CA ASP A 64 27.30 -53.78 -57.50
C ASP A 64 27.06 -53.75 -55.99
N LEU A 65 27.40 -54.85 -55.29
CA LEU A 65 27.26 -54.92 -53.84
C LEU A 65 28.21 -53.96 -53.13
N GLN A 66 29.46 -53.81 -53.60
CA GLN A 66 30.39 -52.82 -53.08
C GLN A 66 29.87 -51.39 -53.26
N GLN A 67 29.33 -51.06 -54.44
CA GLN A 67 28.73 -49.75 -54.69
C GLN A 67 27.51 -49.50 -53.78
N ALA A 68 26.63 -50.49 -53.63
CA ALA A 68 25.47 -50.39 -52.75
C ALA A 68 25.89 -50.19 -51.28
N THR A 69 26.94 -50.89 -50.81
CA THR A 69 27.44 -50.70 -49.44
C THR A 69 28.03 -49.31 -49.22
N LEU A 70 28.71 -48.74 -50.23
CA LEU A 70 29.28 -47.40 -50.16
C LEU A 70 28.18 -46.33 -50.11
N MET A 71 27.13 -46.49 -50.94
CA MET A 71 25.97 -45.59 -50.92
C MET A 71 25.25 -45.62 -49.57
N LEU A 72 25.01 -46.81 -49.01
CA LEU A 72 24.38 -46.96 -47.70
C LEU A 72 25.21 -46.31 -46.58
N GLU A 73 26.53 -46.41 -46.63
CA GLU A 73 27.42 -45.80 -45.64
C GLU A 73 27.39 -44.27 -45.72
N ASN A 74 27.31 -43.71 -46.94
CA ASN A 74 27.17 -42.28 -47.15
C ASN A 74 25.80 -41.76 -46.65
N GLU A 75 24.71 -42.44 -46.98
CA GLU A 75 23.37 -42.10 -46.48
C GLU A 75 23.32 -42.14 -44.95
N LYS A 76 23.94 -43.17 -44.34
CA LYS A 76 24.04 -43.27 -42.87
C LYS A 76 24.81 -42.09 -42.26
N LYS A 77 25.92 -41.67 -42.87
CA LYS A 77 26.70 -40.50 -42.43
C LYS A 77 25.87 -39.21 -42.54
N GLU A 78 25.15 -39.01 -43.65
CA GLU A 78 24.26 -37.86 -43.81
C GLU A 78 23.14 -37.84 -42.78
N MET A 79 22.52 -38.99 -42.51
CA MET A 79 21.44 -39.09 -41.51
C MET A 79 21.94 -38.78 -40.09
N ILE A 80 23.15 -39.22 -39.74
CA ILE A 80 23.78 -38.91 -38.45
C ILE A 80 24.03 -37.40 -38.35
N ASP A 81 24.56 -36.77 -39.39
CA ASP A 81 24.84 -35.32 -39.41
C ASP A 81 23.54 -34.50 -39.32
N ARG A 82 22.49 -34.89 -40.05
CA ARG A 82 21.16 -34.25 -39.95
C ARG A 82 20.56 -34.38 -38.54
N ASN A 83 20.65 -35.57 -37.93
CA ASN A 83 20.16 -35.79 -36.57
C ASN A 83 20.94 -34.99 -35.53
N ALA A 84 22.27 -34.87 -35.68
CA ALA A 84 23.10 -34.04 -34.82
C ALA A 84 22.71 -32.56 -34.91
N LYS A 85 22.56 -32.03 -36.13
CA LYS A 85 22.09 -30.65 -36.36
C LYS A 85 20.69 -30.39 -35.81
N LEU A 86 19.78 -31.36 -35.94
CA LEU A 86 18.43 -31.25 -35.39
C LEU A 86 18.45 -31.26 -33.86
N ALA A 87 19.25 -32.12 -33.24
CA ALA A 87 19.42 -32.17 -31.79
C ALA A 87 19.95 -30.85 -31.23
N GLU A 88 20.98 -30.28 -31.87
CA GLU A 88 21.54 -28.97 -31.50
C GLU A 88 20.51 -27.84 -31.63
N SER A 89 19.74 -27.82 -32.73
CA SER A 89 18.66 -26.85 -32.91
C SER A 89 17.56 -26.98 -31.85
N LEU A 90 17.20 -28.21 -31.46
CA LEU A 90 16.22 -28.47 -30.41
C LEU A 90 16.73 -28.06 -29.03
N GLU A 91 18.03 -28.25 -28.74
CA GLU A 91 18.63 -27.79 -27.49
C GLU A 91 18.64 -26.26 -27.39
N LEU A 92 19.03 -25.57 -28.47
CA LEU A 92 18.98 -24.11 -28.55
C LEU A 92 17.55 -23.59 -28.32
N LYS A 93 16.57 -24.19 -28.99
CA LYS A 93 15.16 -23.76 -28.86
C LYS A 93 14.59 -24.04 -27.47
N ASN A 94 14.96 -25.16 -26.84
CA ASN A 94 14.60 -25.43 -25.44
C ASN A 94 15.21 -24.41 -24.48
N LYS A 95 16.45 -23.98 -24.71
CA LYS A 95 17.11 -22.96 -23.91
C LYS A 95 16.42 -21.60 -24.06
N GLU A 96 16.06 -21.21 -25.28
CA GLU A 96 15.29 -19.99 -25.56
C GLU A 96 13.93 -20.00 -24.87
N LEU A 97 13.19 -21.11 -24.96
CA LEU A 97 11.88 -21.25 -24.31
C LEU A 97 11.99 -21.19 -22.79
N ARG A 98 13.02 -21.78 -22.18
CA ARG A 98 13.28 -21.68 -20.74
C ARG A 98 13.55 -20.25 -20.31
N LEU A 99 14.41 -19.53 -21.03
CA LEU A 99 14.69 -18.11 -20.75
C LEU A 99 13.44 -17.24 -20.92
N SER A 100 12.60 -17.52 -21.91
CA SER A 100 11.33 -16.81 -22.08
C SER A 100 10.35 -17.10 -20.95
N ALA A 101 10.29 -18.34 -20.47
CA ALA A 101 9.45 -18.72 -19.34
C ALA A 101 9.90 -18.04 -18.05
N GLU A 102 11.21 -17.98 -17.80
CA GLU A 102 11.79 -17.27 -16.65
C GLU A 102 11.50 -15.76 -16.68
N LYS A 103 11.60 -15.12 -17.85
CA LYS A 103 11.24 -13.70 -17.99
C LYS A 103 9.76 -13.46 -17.70
N LEU A 104 8.88 -14.29 -18.26
CA LEU A 104 7.44 -14.17 -18.03
C LEU A 104 7.08 -14.39 -16.56
N THR A 105 7.71 -15.33 -15.85
CA THR A 105 7.47 -15.52 -14.41
C THR A 105 7.96 -14.33 -13.58
N THR A 106 9.09 -13.70 -13.93
CA THR A 106 9.52 -12.47 -13.25
C THR A 106 8.58 -11.30 -13.49
N GLU A 107 8.07 -11.16 -14.70
CA GLU A 107 7.12 -10.09 -15.06
C GLU A 107 5.78 -10.28 -14.37
N ILE A 108 5.29 -11.53 -14.27
CA ILE A 108 4.10 -11.86 -13.47
C ILE A 108 4.30 -11.49 -12.00
N LEU A 109 5.44 -11.84 -11.39
CA LEU A 109 5.72 -11.50 -9.99
C LEU A 109 5.79 -9.98 -9.76
N GLU A 110 6.31 -9.22 -10.73
CA GLU A 110 6.39 -7.77 -10.65
C GLU A 110 5.01 -7.10 -10.84
N LEU A 111 4.22 -7.59 -11.79
CA LEU A 111 2.83 -7.18 -11.98
C LEU A 111 1.96 -7.54 -10.75
N GLU A 112 2.18 -8.69 -10.12
CA GLU A 112 1.49 -9.06 -8.87
C GLU A 112 1.80 -8.10 -7.72
N LYS A 113 3.06 -7.68 -7.59
CA LYS A 113 3.45 -6.64 -6.62
C LYS A 113 2.79 -5.30 -6.94
N GLN A 114 2.70 -4.92 -8.23
CA GLN A 114 2.04 -3.67 -8.65
C GLN A 114 0.52 -3.71 -8.46
N VAL A 115 -0.15 -4.85 -8.70
CA VAL A 115 -1.57 -5.04 -8.39
C VAL A 115 -1.80 -4.98 -6.88
N LEU A 116 -0.86 -5.49 -6.08
CA LEU A 116 -0.88 -5.29 -4.64
C LEU A 116 -0.89 -3.80 -4.33
N ILE A 117 0.02 -3.01 -4.93
CA ILE A 117 0.10 -1.54 -4.83
C ILE A 117 -1.24 -0.86 -5.23
N HIS A 118 -1.98 -1.39 -6.20
CA HIS A 118 -3.28 -0.84 -6.60
C HIS A 118 -4.41 -1.09 -5.58
N HIS A 119 -4.34 -2.17 -4.80
CA HIS A 119 -5.17 -2.34 -3.59
C HIS A 119 -4.77 -1.38 -2.44
N TYR A 120 -3.65 -0.66 -2.57
CA TYR A 120 -3.33 0.53 -1.75
C TYR A 120 -3.90 1.82 -2.34
N SER A 121 -4.84 1.72 -3.30
CA SER A 121 -5.88 2.73 -3.35
C SER A 121 -6.50 2.73 -1.96
N PHE A 122 -6.15 3.76 -1.18
CA PHE A 122 -7.05 4.33 -0.20
C PHE A 122 -8.35 4.48 -0.99
N SER A 123 -9.22 3.48 -0.89
CA SER A 123 -10.58 3.64 -1.35
C SER A 123 -11.03 4.88 -0.61
N ASP A 124 -11.61 5.84 -1.33
CA ASP A 124 -12.10 7.09 -0.76
C ASP A 124 -13.12 6.76 0.34
N TYR A 125 -12.60 6.50 1.54
CA TYR A 125 -13.36 6.38 2.77
C TYR A 125 -13.52 7.76 3.42
N ASP A 126 -12.97 8.79 2.78
CA ASP A 126 -13.35 10.17 2.99
C ASP A 126 -14.85 10.32 2.73
N GLY A 127 -15.60 10.45 3.83
CA GLY A 127 -17.05 10.62 3.82
C GLY A 127 -17.85 9.42 4.35
N LEU A 128 -17.23 8.26 4.60
CA LEU A 128 -17.94 7.13 5.19
C LEU A 128 -18.16 7.34 6.70
N THR A 129 -19.41 7.17 7.12
CA THR A 129 -19.83 7.24 8.52
C THR A 129 -19.48 5.94 9.27
N SER A 130 -19.42 6.02 10.60
CA SER A 130 -19.20 4.85 11.48
C SER A 130 -20.24 3.75 11.24
N GLU A 131 -21.48 4.11 10.94
CA GLU A 131 -22.57 3.16 10.65
C GLU A 131 -22.41 2.49 9.28
N GLU A 132 -22.03 3.25 8.25
CA GLU A 132 -21.77 2.67 6.92
C GLU A 132 -20.57 1.74 6.93
N CYS A 133 -19.53 2.03 7.73
CA CYS A 133 -18.42 1.10 7.94
C CYS A 133 -18.91 -0.24 8.52
N LYS A 134 -19.80 -0.20 9.53
CA LYS A 134 -20.40 -1.42 10.10
C LYS A 134 -21.24 -2.19 9.08
N ASN A 135 -22.02 -1.49 8.25
CA ASN A 135 -22.81 -2.10 7.18
C ASN A 135 -21.92 -2.75 6.11
N ARG A 136 -20.83 -2.10 5.70
CA ARG A 136 -19.87 -2.70 4.77
C ARG A 136 -19.15 -3.91 5.37
N LEU A 137 -18.78 -3.85 6.65
CA LEU A 137 -18.20 -5.00 7.36
C LEU A 137 -19.19 -6.18 7.44
N SER A 138 -20.48 -5.94 7.64
CA SER A 138 -21.48 -7.01 7.64
C SER A 138 -21.63 -7.64 6.25
N LEU A 139 -21.64 -6.83 5.18
CA LEU A 139 -21.65 -7.31 3.79
C LEU A 139 -20.40 -8.12 3.46
N LEU A 140 -19.21 -7.69 3.90
CA LEU A 140 -17.97 -8.46 3.71
C LEU A 140 -17.98 -9.78 4.45
N LYS A 141 -18.53 -9.83 5.67
CA LYS A 141 -18.70 -11.10 6.39
C LYS A 141 -19.60 -12.05 5.60
N VAL A 142 -20.69 -11.56 5.02
CA VAL A 142 -21.57 -12.38 4.15
C VAL A 142 -20.78 -12.89 2.94
N LYS A 143 -20.11 -12.02 2.18
CA LYS A 143 -19.27 -12.41 1.02
C LYS A 143 -18.22 -13.46 1.39
N THR A 144 -17.55 -13.29 2.53
CA THR A 144 -16.54 -14.23 3.02
C THR A 144 -17.17 -15.59 3.35
N THR A 145 -18.33 -15.60 4.01
CA THR A 145 -19.04 -16.86 4.29
C THR A 145 -19.55 -17.55 3.01
N GLU A 146 -19.98 -16.79 2.01
CA GLU A 146 -20.38 -17.33 0.71
C GLU A 146 -19.18 -17.91 -0.06
N LEU A 147 -18.02 -17.25 -0.03
CA LEU A 147 -16.79 -17.76 -0.62
C LEU A 147 -16.36 -19.09 0.02
N ILE A 148 -16.45 -19.18 1.36
CA ILE A 148 -16.16 -20.41 2.09
C ILE A 148 -17.17 -21.52 1.75
N LYS A 149 -18.46 -21.19 1.61
CA LYS A 149 -19.52 -22.14 1.25
C LYS A 149 -19.42 -22.64 -0.20
N SER A 150 -19.01 -21.77 -1.13
CA SER A 150 -18.88 -22.08 -2.56
C SER A 150 -17.62 -22.88 -2.92
N ASP A 151 -16.81 -23.25 -1.92
CA ASP A 151 -15.57 -24.01 -2.05
C ASP A 151 -14.47 -23.34 -2.90
N LYS A 152 -14.62 -22.05 -3.19
CA LYS A 152 -13.64 -21.23 -3.93
C LYS A 152 -12.55 -20.62 -3.06
N ALA A 153 -12.73 -20.66 -1.73
CA ALA A 153 -11.81 -20.06 -0.78
C ALA A 153 -10.42 -20.74 -0.76
N ILE A 154 -10.32 -22.02 -1.16
CA ILE A 154 -9.07 -22.79 -1.23
C ILE A 154 -8.94 -23.40 -2.62
N ASN A 155 -7.76 -23.23 -3.22
CA ASN A 155 -7.35 -23.92 -4.43
C ASN A 155 -6.74 -25.28 -4.05
N ILE A 156 -7.29 -26.35 -4.60
CA ILE A 156 -6.82 -27.73 -4.41
C ILE A 156 -6.14 -28.18 -5.71
N ILE A 157 -4.85 -28.51 -5.62
CA ILE A 157 -3.99 -28.95 -6.73
C ILE A 157 -3.77 -30.48 -6.70
N SER A 158 -4.44 -31.20 -5.78
CA SER A 158 -4.14 -32.61 -5.53
C SER A 158 -4.58 -33.57 -6.63
N ASP A 159 -3.70 -34.54 -6.91
CA ASP A 159 -3.98 -35.75 -7.68
C ASP A 159 -5.10 -36.57 -7.03
N ASN A 160 -5.93 -37.21 -7.85
CA ASN A 160 -7.18 -37.92 -7.52
C ASN A 160 -7.09 -39.05 -6.45
N ASN A 161 -5.94 -39.28 -5.81
CA ASN A 161 -5.67 -40.40 -4.91
C ASN A 161 -5.80 -40.09 -3.39
N VAL A 162 -6.07 -38.85 -2.98
CA VAL A 162 -6.24 -38.51 -1.55
C VAL A 162 -7.71 -38.61 -1.13
N ALA A 163 -7.97 -39.25 0.02
CA ALA A 163 -9.33 -39.39 0.55
C ALA A 163 -9.99 -38.03 0.80
N LYS A 164 -11.20 -37.81 0.26
CA LYS A 164 -11.99 -36.56 0.40
C LYS A 164 -12.11 -36.06 1.84
N LYS A 165 -12.10 -36.97 2.83
CA LYS A 165 -12.15 -36.64 4.26
C LYS A 165 -10.89 -35.87 4.72
N ILE A 166 -9.71 -36.22 4.21
CA ILE A 166 -8.43 -35.58 4.55
C ILE A 166 -8.42 -34.16 3.95
N ILE A 167 -8.79 -34.02 2.68
CA ILE A 167 -8.89 -32.72 1.99
C ILE A 167 -9.83 -31.78 2.76
N ASN A 168 -11.02 -32.25 3.14
CA ASN A 168 -11.97 -31.45 3.91
C ASN A 168 -11.46 -31.05 5.31
N ASN A 169 -10.69 -31.91 5.97
CA ASN A 169 -10.10 -31.60 7.26
C ASN A 169 -9.00 -30.53 7.12
N ASN A 170 -8.10 -30.69 6.14
CA ASN A 170 -7.03 -29.72 5.90
C ASN A 170 -7.59 -28.38 5.45
N ARG A 171 -8.64 -28.36 4.61
CA ARG A 171 -9.38 -27.14 4.27
C ARG A 171 -9.88 -26.39 5.51
N LYS A 172 -10.48 -27.10 6.46
CA LYS A 172 -10.93 -26.48 7.73
C LYS A 172 -9.75 -25.98 8.57
N GLN A 173 -8.63 -26.68 8.59
CA GLN A 173 -7.43 -26.26 9.32
C GLN A 173 -6.84 -24.99 8.73
N ILE A 174 -6.63 -24.93 7.41
CA ILE A 174 -6.09 -23.76 6.70
C ILE A 174 -6.97 -22.53 6.97
N LEU A 175 -8.29 -22.64 6.77
CA LEU A 175 -9.20 -21.53 7.00
C LEU A 175 -9.20 -21.08 8.46
N ARG A 176 -9.12 -22.02 9.41
CA ARG A 176 -9.08 -21.68 10.84
C ARG A 176 -7.78 -20.97 11.21
N LEU A 177 -6.64 -21.46 10.72
CA LEU A 177 -5.32 -20.86 10.97
C LEU A 177 -5.28 -19.44 10.41
N PHE A 178 -5.64 -19.27 9.14
CA PHE A 178 -5.61 -17.96 8.49
C PHE A 178 -6.57 -16.97 9.14
N ASN A 179 -7.80 -17.40 9.45
CA ASN A 179 -8.75 -16.53 10.16
C ASN A 179 -8.25 -16.16 11.56
N CYS A 180 -7.69 -17.11 12.33
CA CYS A 180 -7.15 -16.79 13.66
C CYS A 180 -5.99 -15.80 13.59
N GLU A 181 -5.09 -15.91 12.60
CA GLU A 181 -4.01 -14.95 12.42
C GLU A 181 -4.56 -13.57 12.02
N CYS A 182 -5.51 -13.50 11.09
CA CYS A 182 -6.18 -12.25 10.71
C CYS A 182 -6.91 -11.62 11.90
N ASP A 183 -7.68 -12.39 12.67
CA ASP A 183 -8.44 -11.91 13.83
C ASP A 183 -7.49 -11.34 14.90
N ASN A 184 -6.36 -12.01 15.16
CA ASN A 184 -5.34 -11.51 16.08
C ASN A 184 -4.68 -10.20 15.61
N ILE A 185 -4.50 -10.04 14.29
CA ILE A 185 -3.99 -8.80 13.71
C ILE A 185 -5.03 -7.68 13.86
N LEU A 186 -6.31 -7.98 13.57
CA LEU A 186 -7.42 -7.03 13.70
C LEU A 186 -7.63 -6.58 15.15
N LEU A 187 -7.50 -7.47 16.13
CA LEU A 187 -7.61 -7.12 17.55
C LEU A 187 -6.55 -6.13 18.02
N ASN A 188 -5.36 -6.17 17.42
CA ASN A 188 -4.25 -5.28 17.74
C ASN A 188 -4.13 -4.11 16.75
N LEU A 189 -5.14 -3.89 15.90
CA LEU A 189 -5.14 -2.82 14.91
C LEU A 189 -5.25 -1.45 15.60
N SER A 190 -4.43 -0.52 15.16
CA SER A 190 -4.43 0.88 15.61
C SER A 190 -4.17 1.78 14.41
N VAL A 191 -4.59 3.04 14.52
CA VAL A 191 -4.35 4.06 13.47
C VAL A 191 -2.85 4.16 13.12
N LYS A 192 -1.96 3.85 14.07
CA LYS A 192 -0.50 3.94 13.90
C LYS A 192 0.13 2.74 13.18
N ASN A 193 -0.50 1.57 13.20
CA ASN A 193 0.15 0.31 12.82
C ASN A 193 -0.43 -0.34 11.56
N ILE A 194 -1.26 0.38 10.82
CA ILE A 194 -2.02 -0.13 9.69
C ILE A 194 -1.15 -0.87 8.66
N ASP A 195 -0.03 -0.27 8.23
CA ASP A 195 0.84 -0.88 7.24
C ASP A 195 1.56 -2.12 7.76
N THR A 196 1.93 -2.09 9.05
CA THR A 196 2.53 -3.26 9.69
C THR A 196 1.53 -4.41 9.81
N SER A 197 0.26 -4.10 10.08
CA SER A 197 -0.83 -5.06 10.18
C SER A 197 -1.16 -5.67 8.81
N ARG A 198 -1.21 -4.88 7.74
CA ARG A 198 -1.35 -5.38 6.36
C ARG A 198 -0.23 -6.33 5.97
N ASN A 199 1.02 -5.93 6.20
CA ASN A 199 2.18 -6.76 5.91
C ASN A 199 2.17 -8.08 6.69
N LYS A 200 1.63 -8.09 7.93
CA LYS A 200 1.44 -9.32 8.71
C LYS A 200 0.38 -10.23 8.09
N VAL A 201 -0.75 -9.69 7.61
CA VAL A 201 -1.78 -10.48 6.91
C VAL A 201 -1.22 -11.10 5.63
N GLN A 202 -0.43 -10.35 4.87
CA GLN A 202 0.21 -10.87 3.66
C GLN A 202 1.22 -11.98 3.99
N LYS A 203 2.12 -11.75 4.96
CA LYS A 203 3.09 -12.77 5.38
C LYS A 203 2.41 -14.02 5.93
N SER A 204 1.30 -13.86 6.65
CA SER A 204 0.45 -14.97 7.12
C SER A 204 -0.05 -15.80 5.93
N PHE A 205 -0.61 -15.14 4.91
CA PHE A 205 -1.07 -15.80 3.68
C PHE A 205 0.05 -16.56 2.97
N GLU A 206 1.21 -15.92 2.76
CA GLU A 206 2.38 -16.54 2.11
C GLU A 206 2.90 -17.74 2.91
N THR A 207 3.02 -17.61 4.22
CA THR A 207 3.54 -18.65 5.11
C THR A 207 2.62 -19.85 5.16
N ILE A 208 1.31 -19.62 5.32
CA ILE A 208 0.32 -20.70 5.37
C ILE A 208 0.27 -21.41 4.01
N ASN A 209 0.27 -20.68 2.89
CA ASN A 209 0.32 -21.30 1.57
C ASN A 209 1.59 -22.13 1.34
N SER A 210 2.74 -21.68 1.86
CA SER A 210 3.98 -22.46 1.83
C SER A 210 3.88 -23.75 2.64
N ILE A 211 3.33 -23.70 3.87
CA ILE A 211 3.14 -24.87 4.73
C ILE A 211 2.23 -25.93 4.08
N PHE A 212 1.14 -25.52 3.45
CA PHE A 212 0.17 -26.43 2.85
C PHE A 212 0.44 -26.76 1.37
N SER A 213 1.50 -26.20 0.80
CA SER A 213 1.94 -26.51 -0.57
C SER A 213 2.27 -28.00 -0.75
N THR A 214 2.85 -28.64 0.27
CA THR A 214 3.14 -30.08 0.29
C THR A 214 1.88 -30.93 0.23
N ASP A 215 0.78 -30.42 0.77
CA ASP A 215 -0.54 -31.06 0.76
C ASP A 215 -1.36 -30.72 -0.50
N GLY A 216 -0.78 -29.94 -1.41
CA GLY A 216 -1.43 -29.50 -2.64
C GLY A 216 -2.61 -28.56 -2.41
N MET A 217 -2.58 -27.75 -1.34
CA MET A 217 -3.63 -26.76 -1.05
C MET A 217 -3.04 -25.37 -0.89
N SER A 218 -3.78 -24.37 -1.38
CA SER A 218 -3.44 -22.96 -1.18
C SER A 218 -4.69 -22.12 -0.98
N ILE A 219 -4.59 -21.07 -0.19
CA ILE A 219 -5.64 -20.08 0.00
C ILE A 219 -5.78 -19.27 -1.28
N SER A 220 -7.03 -19.04 -1.69
CA SER A 220 -7.35 -18.19 -2.84
C SER A 220 -6.93 -16.72 -2.61
N LYS A 221 -6.50 -16.04 -3.68
CA LYS A 221 -6.21 -14.61 -3.64
C LYS A 221 -7.45 -13.77 -3.31
N GLU A 222 -8.63 -14.20 -3.76
CA GLU A 222 -9.92 -13.56 -3.45
C GLU A 222 -10.16 -13.48 -1.93
N LEU A 223 -9.81 -14.53 -1.16
CA LEU A 223 -9.95 -14.49 0.30
C LEU A 223 -8.97 -13.50 0.95
N LEU A 224 -7.74 -13.39 0.42
CA LEU A 224 -6.78 -12.40 0.88
C LEU A 224 -7.28 -10.98 0.65
N GLU A 225 -7.82 -10.69 -0.54
CA GLU A 225 -8.36 -9.38 -0.90
C GLU A 225 -9.52 -8.98 0.03
N LEU A 226 -10.47 -9.89 0.30
CA LEU A 226 -11.56 -9.65 1.24
C LEU A 226 -11.06 -9.36 2.66
N LYS A 227 -10.01 -10.05 3.12
CA LYS A 227 -9.41 -9.82 4.45
C LYS A 227 -8.65 -8.50 4.54
N LEU A 228 -7.99 -8.08 3.47
CA LEU A 228 -7.36 -6.76 3.40
C LEU A 228 -8.41 -5.65 3.36
N GLU A 229 -9.54 -5.85 2.66
CA GLU A 229 -10.67 -4.91 2.66
C GLU A 229 -11.32 -4.80 4.05
N GLU A 230 -11.52 -5.92 4.75
CA GLU A 230 -12.00 -5.96 6.14
C GLU A 230 -11.08 -5.12 7.04
N LEU A 231 -9.77 -5.30 6.93
CA LEU A 231 -8.77 -4.56 7.70
C LEU A 231 -8.80 -3.05 7.42
N ASN A 232 -9.01 -2.65 6.16
CA ASN A 232 -9.14 -1.23 5.79
C ASN A 232 -10.41 -0.58 6.36
N LEU A 233 -11.53 -1.31 6.38
CA LEU A 233 -12.78 -0.81 6.96
C LEU A 233 -12.71 -0.68 8.48
N VAL A 234 -12.11 -1.66 9.17
CA VAL A 234 -11.90 -1.58 10.62
C VAL A 234 -11.02 -0.37 10.96
N TYR A 235 -9.93 -0.16 10.23
CA TYR A 235 -9.07 1.02 10.37
C TYR A 235 -9.85 2.33 10.22
N THR A 236 -10.64 2.44 9.15
CA THR A 236 -11.47 3.63 8.89
C THR A 236 -12.45 3.89 10.04
N SER A 237 -13.07 2.82 10.57
CA SER A 237 -14.01 2.94 11.69
C SER A 237 -13.35 3.42 12.98
N GLU A 238 -12.13 2.95 13.29
CA GLU A 238 -11.37 3.40 14.46
C GLU A 238 -10.91 4.86 14.29
N LEU A 239 -10.47 5.25 13.10
CA LEU A 239 -10.11 6.64 12.80
C LEU A 239 -11.32 7.58 12.99
N LYS A 240 -12.50 7.20 12.52
CA LYS A 240 -13.73 7.98 12.70
C LYS A 240 -14.15 8.06 14.15
N LYS A 241 -14.06 6.97 14.89
CA LYS A 241 -14.34 6.94 16.33
C LYS A 241 -13.40 7.83 17.13
N GLU A 242 -12.11 7.89 16.80
CA GLU A 242 -11.17 8.84 17.40
C GLU A 242 -11.55 10.29 17.08
N GLN A 243 -11.97 10.58 15.83
CA GLN A 243 -12.47 11.90 15.44
C GLN A 243 -13.71 12.28 16.26
N GLU A 244 -14.75 11.44 16.28
CA GLU A 244 -15.99 11.64 17.05
C GLU A 244 -15.71 11.89 18.53
N LEU A 245 -14.81 11.11 19.14
CA LEU A 245 -14.43 11.28 20.54
C LEU A 245 -13.71 12.62 20.78
N ALA A 246 -12.89 13.07 19.84
CA ALA A 246 -12.27 14.39 19.90
C ALA A 246 -13.31 15.51 19.77
N GLU A 247 -14.35 15.35 18.93
CA GLU A 247 -15.44 16.31 18.82
C GLU A 247 -16.27 16.39 20.10
N GLN A 248 -16.63 15.24 20.68
CA GLN A 248 -17.37 15.19 21.93
C GLN A 248 -16.61 15.84 23.09
N LYS A 249 -15.29 15.60 23.19
CA LYS A 249 -14.44 16.27 24.17
C LYS A 249 -14.45 17.79 23.97
N ALA A 250 -14.34 18.25 22.72
CA ALA A 250 -14.38 19.67 22.41
C ALA A 250 -15.73 20.33 22.75
N ILE A 251 -16.86 19.69 22.40
CA ILE A 251 -18.20 20.17 22.77
C ILE A 251 -18.34 20.25 24.29
N LYS A 252 -17.86 19.24 25.03
CA LYS A 252 -17.88 19.25 26.49
C LYS A 252 -17.02 20.38 27.08
N GLU A 253 -15.85 20.64 26.51
CA GLU A 253 -14.99 21.76 26.91
C GLU A 253 -15.65 23.11 26.65
N GLN A 254 -16.31 23.29 25.50
CA GLN A 254 -17.11 24.48 25.20
C GLN A 254 -18.25 24.68 26.21
N MET A 255 -19.01 23.62 26.52
CA MET A 255 -20.08 23.69 27.52
C MET A 255 -19.57 24.08 28.91
N ILE A 256 -18.41 23.54 29.32
CA ILE A 256 -17.79 23.90 30.61
C ILE A 256 -17.37 25.37 30.63
N GLU A 257 -16.80 25.86 29.53
CA GLU A 257 -16.37 27.25 29.42
C GLU A 257 -17.56 28.22 29.42
N GLU A 258 -18.64 27.90 28.70
CA GLU A 258 -19.87 28.70 28.71
C GLU A 258 -20.51 28.76 30.10
N GLU A 259 -20.52 27.65 30.83
CA GLU A 259 -21.00 27.60 32.21
C GLU A 259 -20.11 28.44 33.16
N ARG A 260 -18.79 28.45 32.96
CA ARG A 260 -17.89 29.32 33.73
C ARG A 260 -18.16 30.79 33.48
N VAL A 261 -18.31 31.18 32.21
CA VAL A 261 -18.64 32.56 31.82
C VAL A 261 -19.95 33.00 32.48
N ARG A 262 -21.00 32.16 32.43
CA ARG A 262 -22.27 32.46 33.11
C ARG A 262 -22.09 32.69 34.61
N ARG A 263 -21.31 31.83 35.28
CA ARG A 263 -21.04 31.96 36.72
C ARG A 263 -20.23 33.21 37.04
N GLU A 264 -19.27 33.59 36.20
CA GLU A 264 -18.50 34.83 36.36
C GLU A 264 -19.39 36.06 36.23
N ILE A 265 -20.26 36.10 35.21
CA ILE A 265 -21.24 37.18 35.01
C ILE A 265 -22.17 37.31 36.23
N GLU A 266 -22.71 36.19 36.73
CA GLU A 266 -23.61 36.20 37.88
C GLU A 266 -22.91 36.69 39.16
N ARG A 267 -21.65 36.30 39.37
CA ARG A 267 -20.86 36.76 40.52
C ARG A 267 -20.57 38.26 40.46
N GLU A 268 -20.14 38.77 39.32
CA GLU A 268 -19.84 40.20 39.18
C GLU A 268 -21.11 41.04 39.26
N LYS A 269 -22.23 40.56 38.70
CA LYS A 269 -23.55 41.20 38.88
C LYS A 269 -23.94 41.28 40.35
N SER A 270 -23.83 40.18 41.09
CA SER A 270 -24.13 40.15 42.53
C SER A 270 -23.21 41.08 43.34
N LYS A 271 -21.94 41.20 42.94
CA LYS A 271 -20.97 42.09 43.58
C LYS A 271 -21.31 43.56 43.33
N LEU A 272 -21.55 43.94 42.08
CA LEU A 272 -21.97 45.30 41.70
C LEU A 272 -23.27 45.70 42.41
N GLU A 273 -24.22 44.77 42.56
CA GLU A 273 -25.47 45.03 43.30
C GLU A 273 -25.25 45.28 44.79
N LYS A 274 -24.34 44.54 45.43
CA LYS A 274 -23.96 44.78 46.83
C LYS A 274 -23.25 46.12 47.00
N ASP A 275 -22.34 46.45 46.09
CA ASP A 275 -21.58 47.70 46.14
C ASP A 275 -22.50 48.91 45.91
N GLN A 276 -23.45 48.81 44.96
CA GLN A 276 -24.51 49.81 44.75
C GLN A 276 -25.39 49.98 46.00
N ALA A 277 -25.82 48.88 46.62
CA ALA A 277 -26.62 48.93 47.84
C ALA A 277 -25.83 49.56 49.01
N GLN A 278 -24.54 49.26 49.13
CA GLN A 278 -23.68 49.85 50.16
C GLN A 278 -23.51 51.36 49.94
N CYS A 279 -23.18 51.80 48.71
CA CYS A 279 -23.04 53.22 48.40
C CYS A 279 -24.34 53.99 48.67
N ASN A 280 -25.49 53.45 48.25
CA ASN A 280 -26.80 54.05 48.52
C ASN A 280 -27.10 54.19 50.03
N ASN A 281 -26.76 53.16 50.82
CA ASN A 281 -26.93 53.19 52.26
C ASN A 281 -26.00 54.22 52.93
N GLU A 282 -24.76 54.35 52.46
CA GLU A 282 -23.80 55.34 52.96
C GLU A 282 -24.23 56.77 52.62
N ILE A 283 -24.67 57.02 51.38
CA ILE A 283 -25.25 58.31 50.96
C ILE A 283 -26.44 58.66 51.85
N SER A 284 -27.36 57.72 52.08
CA SER A 284 -28.53 57.91 52.93
C SER A 284 -28.17 58.30 54.37
N LYS A 285 -27.12 57.69 54.94
CA LYS A 285 -26.62 58.03 56.29
C LYS A 285 -25.98 59.41 56.32
N LEU A 286 -25.15 59.75 55.33
CA LEU A 286 -24.50 61.06 55.25
C LEU A 286 -25.50 62.19 55.05
N LEU A 287 -26.57 61.97 54.27
CA LEU A 287 -27.67 62.92 54.12
C LEU A 287 -28.40 63.17 55.46
N GLN A 288 -28.61 62.13 56.27
CA GLN A 288 -29.20 62.27 57.60
C GLN A 288 -28.29 63.05 58.57
N TYR A 289 -26.97 62.84 58.50
CA TYR A 289 -26.01 63.60 59.31
C TYR A 289 -25.95 65.07 58.88
N LEU A 290 -25.96 65.34 57.57
CA LEU A 290 -26.00 66.70 57.03
C LEU A 290 -27.23 67.48 57.53
N GLN A 291 -28.40 66.83 57.65
CA GLN A 291 -29.61 67.45 58.19
C GLN A 291 -29.54 67.78 59.70
N LYS A 292 -28.72 67.05 60.46
CA LYS A 292 -28.61 67.20 61.93
C LYS A 292 -27.45 68.08 62.39
N THR A 293 -26.47 68.33 61.52
CA THR A 293 -25.28 69.11 61.85
C THR A 293 -25.54 70.61 61.70
N GLU A 294 -25.16 71.40 62.71
CA GLU A 294 -25.29 72.87 62.68
C GLU A 294 -23.99 73.57 62.24
N ASN A 295 -22.84 72.89 62.31
CA ASN A 295 -21.51 73.40 61.96
C ASN A 295 -21.26 73.42 60.43
N ASP A 296 -20.98 74.59 59.86
CA ASP A 296 -20.86 74.77 58.41
C ASP A 296 -19.64 74.07 57.79
N ILE A 297 -18.56 73.88 58.55
CA ILE A 297 -17.35 73.18 58.06
C ILE A 297 -17.62 71.67 57.90
N GLU A 298 -18.35 71.07 58.84
CA GLU A 298 -18.71 69.66 58.79
C GLU A 298 -19.76 69.36 57.71
N LYS A 299 -20.70 70.29 57.48
CA LYS A 299 -21.65 70.20 56.35
C LYS A 299 -20.91 70.11 55.02
N GLN A 300 -19.91 70.98 54.81
CA GLN A 300 -19.15 70.99 53.56
C GLN A 300 -18.43 69.65 53.34
N LEU A 301 -17.84 69.07 54.40
CA LEU A 301 -17.18 67.77 54.34
C LEU A 301 -18.15 66.62 53.98
N TYR A 302 -19.38 66.65 54.52
CA TYR A 302 -20.40 65.67 54.14
C TYR A 302 -20.89 65.83 52.70
N ILE A 303 -21.05 67.08 52.22
CA ILE A 303 -21.41 67.35 50.82
C ILE A 303 -20.36 66.80 49.86
N ASP A 304 -19.08 67.04 50.13
CA ASP A 304 -17.99 66.56 49.28
C ASP A 304 -17.94 65.03 49.25
N LYS A 305 -18.16 64.38 50.41
CA LYS A 305 -18.19 62.92 50.50
C LYS A 305 -19.41 62.29 49.81
N ILE A 306 -20.58 62.96 49.87
CA ILE A 306 -21.78 62.53 49.14
C ILE A 306 -21.52 62.61 47.64
N LYS A 307 -20.93 63.70 47.13
CA LYS A 307 -20.56 63.81 45.72
C LYS A 307 -19.60 62.71 45.26
N GLU A 308 -18.58 62.40 46.07
CA GLU A 308 -17.65 61.31 45.77
C GLU A 308 -18.37 59.95 45.67
N LEU A 309 -19.32 59.69 46.57
CA LEU A 309 -20.13 58.48 46.54
C LEU A 309 -21.13 58.46 45.37
N GLU A 310 -21.72 59.59 45.00
CA GLU A 310 -22.59 59.72 43.82
C GLU A 310 -21.83 59.45 42.52
N ASP A 311 -20.59 59.96 42.40
CA ASP A 311 -19.74 59.70 41.25
C ASP A 311 -19.30 58.23 41.17
N LYS A 312 -19.00 57.60 42.31
CA LYS A 312 -18.78 56.15 42.40
C LYS A 312 -20.02 55.35 42.00
N LEU A 313 -21.21 55.81 42.41
CA LEU A 313 -22.47 55.14 42.06
C LEU A 313 -22.71 55.20 40.55
N LYS A 314 -22.47 56.35 39.91
CA LYS A 314 -22.51 56.46 38.44
C LYS A 314 -21.54 55.51 37.75
N GLN A 315 -20.32 55.36 38.26
CA GLN A 315 -19.36 54.38 37.74
C GLN A 315 -19.88 52.95 37.87
N LEU A 316 -20.42 52.58 39.03
CA LEU A 316 -21.02 51.26 39.24
C LEU A 316 -22.24 51.01 38.33
N GLU A 317 -23.05 52.03 38.04
CA GLU A 317 -24.15 51.93 37.07
C GLU A 317 -23.65 51.71 35.65
N THR A 318 -22.59 52.40 35.22
CA THR A 318 -21.98 52.15 33.90
C THR A 318 -21.37 50.76 33.79
N ASP A 319 -20.72 50.28 34.85
CA ASP A 319 -20.14 48.94 34.89
C ASP A 319 -21.24 47.87 34.84
N LYS A 320 -22.32 48.07 35.59
CA LYS A 320 -23.50 47.19 35.57
C LYS A 320 -24.15 47.15 34.20
N ALA A 321 -24.31 48.30 33.53
CA ALA A 321 -24.84 48.36 32.17
C ALA A 321 -23.97 47.57 31.19
N THR A 322 -22.65 47.67 31.32
CA THR A 322 -21.68 46.92 30.49
C THR A 322 -21.79 45.41 30.72
N VAL A 323 -21.93 44.96 31.97
CA VAL A 323 -22.13 43.53 32.30
C VAL A 323 -23.46 43.02 31.74
N LEU A 324 -24.53 43.81 31.84
CA LEU A 324 -25.85 43.46 31.28
C LEU A 324 -25.84 43.38 29.75
N GLU A 325 -25.11 44.28 29.09
CA GLU A 325 -24.94 44.24 27.63
C GLU A 325 -24.19 42.96 27.20
N ARG A 326 -23.16 42.56 27.96
CA ARG A 326 -22.46 41.29 27.74
C ARG A 326 -23.33 40.07 28.01
N GLU A 327 -24.20 40.12 29.02
CA GLU A 327 -25.17 39.07 29.32
C GLU A 327 -26.20 38.93 28.17
N ALA A 328 -26.70 40.06 27.66
CA ALA A 328 -27.68 40.10 26.58
C ALA A 328 -27.09 39.69 25.23
N ASN A 329 -25.84 40.08 24.95
CA ASN A 329 -25.16 39.73 23.71
C ASN A 329 -24.19 38.56 23.90
N ALA A 330 -24.71 37.35 23.78
CA ALA A 330 -23.92 36.11 23.87
C ALA A 330 -22.81 35.96 22.81
N LYS A 331 -22.79 36.81 21.78
CA LYS A 331 -21.74 36.83 20.75
C LYS A 331 -20.61 37.82 21.04
N ALA A 332 -20.82 38.77 21.96
CA ALA A 332 -19.80 39.74 22.32
C ALA A 332 -18.65 39.05 23.07
N GLY A 333 -17.42 39.49 22.78
CA GLY A 333 -16.24 38.92 23.40
C GLY A 333 -14.95 39.52 22.86
N TYR A 334 -13.85 38.87 23.21
CA TYR A 334 -12.52 39.26 22.79
C TYR A 334 -11.91 38.19 21.90
N VAL A 335 -11.34 38.61 20.76
CA VAL A 335 -10.44 37.78 19.95
C VAL A 335 -9.01 38.11 20.37
N TYR A 336 -8.29 37.09 20.83
CA TYR A 336 -6.90 37.23 21.26
C TYR A 336 -5.96 36.63 20.22
N VAL A 337 -4.79 37.25 20.08
CA VAL A 337 -3.66 36.75 19.29
C VAL A 337 -2.50 36.55 20.24
N ILE A 338 -2.08 35.30 20.41
CA ILE A 338 -1.04 34.92 21.37
C ILE A 338 0.04 34.06 20.70
N SER A 339 1.27 34.12 21.19
CA SER A 339 2.37 33.28 20.72
C SER A 339 3.13 32.65 21.87
N ASN A 340 3.86 31.57 21.59
CA ASN A 340 4.76 30.95 22.56
C ASN A 340 5.98 30.45 21.80
N ILE A 341 6.99 31.32 21.71
CA ILE A 341 8.21 31.08 20.95
C ILE A 341 8.95 29.84 21.48
N GLY A 342 8.99 29.65 22.80
CA GLY A 342 9.72 28.54 23.40
C GLY A 342 9.13 27.17 23.11
N SER A 343 7.82 27.08 22.86
CA SER A 343 7.13 25.81 22.60
C SER A 343 6.91 25.54 21.11
N PHE A 344 6.57 26.59 20.34
CA PHE A 344 6.15 26.43 18.94
C PHE A 344 7.15 27.02 17.93
N GLY A 345 8.04 27.92 18.35
CA GLY A 345 8.96 28.65 17.47
C GLY A 345 8.44 30.02 17.05
N GLU A 346 9.22 30.70 16.21
CA GLU A 346 8.91 32.04 15.70
C GLU A 346 7.79 32.01 14.64
N ASP A 347 7.08 33.14 14.51
CA ASP A 347 5.98 33.35 13.56
C ASP A 347 4.82 32.33 13.64
N ILE A 348 4.62 31.73 14.82
CA ILE A 348 3.48 30.85 15.09
C ILE A 348 2.58 31.51 16.13
N PHE A 349 1.37 31.84 15.69
CA PHE A 349 0.37 32.52 16.49
C PHE A 349 -0.87 31.65 16.65
N LYS A 350 -1.42 31.65 17.86
CA LYS A 350 -2.76 31.16 18.14
C LYS A 350 -3.75 32.31 18.07
N ILE A 351 -4.80 32.11 17.28
CA ILE A 351 -5.91 33.06 17.17
C ILE A 351 -7.15 32.37 17.72
N GLY A 352 -7.71 32.88 18.80
CA GLY A 352 -8.92 32.33 19.40
C GLY A 352 -9.77 33.42 20.03
N MET A 353 -10.94 33.04 20.52
CA MET A 353 -11.87 33.96 21.18
C MET A 353 -12.18 33.57 22.62
N THR A 354 -12.58 34.54 23.42
CA THR A 354 -13.03 34.38 24.80
C THR A 354 -14.22 35.28 25.07
N ARG A 355 -15.19 34.77 25.82
CA ARG A 355 -16.35 35.54 26.31
C ARG A 355 -16.23 35.90 27.79
N ARG A 356 -15.08 35.60 28.40
CA ARG A 356 -14.84 35.94 29.82
C ARG A 356 -14.87 37.44 30.03
N LEU A 357 -15.29 37.83 31.23
CA LEU A 357 -15.25 39.23 31.64
C LEU A 357 -13.80 39.74 31.67
N GLU A 358 -12.90 38.91 32.19
CA GLU A 358 -11.45 39.13 32.27
C GLU A 358 -10.73 38.23 31.23
N PRO A 359 -10.38 38.74 30.04
CA PRO A 359 -9.78 37.93 28.98
C PRO A 359 -8.37 37.41 29.32
N MET A 360 -7.65 38.10 30.20
CA MET A 360 -6.30 37.70 30.63
C MET A 360 -6.28 36.40 31.44
N ASP A 361 -7.34 36.10 32.18
CA ASP A 361 -7.42 34.85 32.95
C ASP A 361 -7.54 33.64 32.03
N ARG A 362 -8.23 33.78 30.89
CA ARG A 362 -8.26 32.73 29.87
C ARG A 362 -6.87 32.43 29.31
N ILE A 363 -6.05 33.46 29.08
CA ILE A 363 -4.69 33.30 28.57
C ILE A 363 -3.79 32.60 29.60
N LYS A 364 -3.93 32.91 30.89
CA LYS A 364 -3.21 32.21 31.97
C LYS A 364 -3.62 30.74 32.08
N GLU A 365 -4.91 30.43 31.94
CA GLU A 365 -5.38 29.04 31.90
C GLU A 365 -4.79 28.26 30.72
N LEU A 366 -4.76 28.88 29.53
CA LEU A 366 -4.14 28.27 28.35
C LEU A 366 -2.64 28.04 28.54
N SER A 367 -1.96 28.97 29.22
CA SER A 367 -0.53 28.90 29.52
C SER A 367 -0.21 27.77 30.50
N SER A 368 -1.02 27.59 31.55
CA SER A 368 -0.77 26.60 32.61
C SER A 368 -1.10 25.16 32.24
N ALA A 369 -2.01 24.93 31.29
CA ALA A 369 -2.54 23.60 31.04
C ALA A 369 -1.71 22.73 30.08
N SER A 370 -0.88 23.31 29.21
CA SER A 370 -0.45 22.58 28.00
C SER A 370 0.90 22.98 27.39
N VAL A 371 1.63 23.93 27.97
CA VAL A 371 2.91 24.41 27.43
C VAL A 371 3.92 24.70 28.55
N PRO A 372 5.24 24.52 28.30
CA PRO A 372 6.30 24.77 29.29
C PRO A 372 6.56 26.24 29.61
N PHE A 373 6.14 27.17 28.75
CA PHE A 373 6.33 28.62 28.92
C PHE A 373 4.98 29.34 28.81
N GLU A 374 4.85 30.52 29.42
CA GLU A 374 3.64 31.33 29.26
C GLU A 374 3.46 31.87 27.83
N PHE A 375 2.20 32.13 27.45
CA PHE A 375 1.88 32.78 26.18
C PHE A 375 2.12 34.29 26.26
N ASP A 376 2.79 34.83 25.24
CA ASP A 376 2.88 36.28 25.02
C ASP A 376 1.63 36.79 24.28
N VAL A 377 1.07 37.91 24.76
CA VAL A 377 -0.12 38.53 24.17
C VAL A 377 0.29 39.59 23.16
N HIS A 378 -0.17 39.42 21.92
CA HIS A 378 0.12 40.34 20.83
C HIS A 378 -1.03 41.30 20.55
N ALA A 379 -2.27 40.85 20.67
CA ALA A 379 -3.44 41.69 20.49
C ALA A 379 -4.64 41.16 21.29
N MET A 380 -5.49 42.09 21.71
CA MET A 380 -6.77 41.82 22.36
C MET A 380 -7.84 42.67 21.68
N ILE A 381 -8.68 42.05 20.86
CA ILE A 381 -9.63 42.75 19.99
C ILE A 381 -11.02 42.54 20.54
N PHE A 382 -11.64 43.61 21.06
CA PHE A 382 -13.06 43.56 21.42
C PHE A 382 -13.94 43.58 20.17
N SER A 383 -14.92 42.68 20.12
CA SER A 383 -15.94 42.62 19.07
C SER A 383 -17.31 42.33 19.66
N THR A 384 -18.35 42.96 19.10
CA THR A 384 -19.76 42.65 19.40
C THR A 384 -20.19 41.29 18.82
N ASP A 385 -19.47 40.77 17.84
CA ASP A 385 -19.57 39.40 17.30
C ASP A 385 -18.16 38.81 17.16
N ALA A 386 -17.62 38.30 18.27
CA ALA A 386 -16.29 37.69 18.31
C ALA A 386 -16.18 36.41 17.47
N PRO A 387 -17.19 35.50 17.44
CA PRO A 387 -17.15 34.31 16.59
C PRO A 387 -16.99 34.63 15.09
N SER A 388 -17.67 35.66 14.60
CA SER A 388 -17.58 36.03 13.18
C SER A 388 -16.19 36.56 12.80
N LEU A 389 -15.59 37.39 13.66
CA LEU A 389 -14.22 37.88 13.48
C LEU A 389 -13.18 36.75 13.49
N GLU A 390 -13.30 35.84 14.46
CA GLU A 390 -12.42 34.68 14.59
C GLU A 390 -12.52 33.75 13.37
N THR A 391 -13.74 33.42 12.95
CA THR A 391 -13.98 32.60 11.75
C THR A 391 -13.37 33.25 10.49
N ALA A 392 -13.50 34.56 10.33
CA ALA A 392 -12.91 35.28 9.20
C ALA A 392 -11.37 35.19 9.18
N LEU A 393 -10.73 35.32 10.36
CA LEU A 393 -9.29 35.14 10.51
C LEU A 393 -8.87 33.70 10.18
N HIS A 394 -9.59 32.70 10.69
CA HIS A 394 -9.29 31.29 10.45
C HIS A 394 -9.39 30.93 8.97
N GLN A 395 -10.44 31.38 8.27
CA GLN A 395 -10.60 31.15 6.83
C GLN A 395 -9.49 31.82 6.01
N HIS A 396 -9.12 33.06 6.35
CA HIS A 396 -8.06 33.78 5.65
C HIS A 396 -6.68 33.10 5.82
N PHE A 397 -6.42 32.51 6.99
CA PHE A 397 -5.15 31.86 7.31
C PHE A 397 -5.16 30.33 7.23
N GLU A 398 -6.25 29.71 6.77
CA GLU A 398 -6.45 28.25 6.77
C GLU A 398 -5.30 27.48 6.09
N LYS A 399 -4.86 27.95 4.91
CA LYS A 399 -3.75 27.34 4.16
C LYS A 399 -2.41 27.35 4.91
N ARG A 400 -2.29 28.22 5.92
CA ARG A 400 -1.12 28.41 6.78
C ARG A 400 -1.31 27.86 8.19
N SER A 401 -2.38 27.08 8.41
CA SER A 401 -2.57 26.32 9.65
C SER A 401 -1.40 25.35 9.85
N VAL A 402 -0.87 25.32 11.08
CA VAL A 402 0.15 24.37 11.51
C VAL A 402 -0.40 22.94 11.48
N ASN A 403 -1.67 22.77 11.86
CA ASN A 403 -2.36 21.48 11.80
C ASN A 403 -3.36 21.43 10.65
N LYS A 404 -2.98 20.77 9.56
CA LYS A 404 -3.82 20.61 8.35
C LYS A 404 -4.90 19.53 8.47
N VAL A 405 -4.78 18.65 9.48
CA VAL A 405 -5.71 17.54 9.68
C VAL A 405 -6.82 17.95 10.65
N ASN A 406 -6.48 18.70 11.69
CA ASN A 406 -7.42 19.21 12.68
C ASN A 406 -7.39 20.74 12.68
N LEU A 407 -8.25 21.35 11.87
CA LEU A 407 -8.36 22.81 11.73
C LEU A 407 -8.87 23.51 12.99
N ARG A 408 -9.47 22.78 13.95
CA ARG A 408 -9.82 23.32 15.28
C ARG A 408 -8.59 23.60 16.15
N LYS A 409 -7.40 23.17 15.74
CA LYS A 409 -6.13 23.57 16.37
C LYS A 409 -5.66 24.85 15.69
N GLU A 410 -6.14 25.96 16.24
CA GLU A 410 -6.09 27.33 15.70
C GLU A 410 -4.69 27.98 15.76
N PHE A 411 -3.64 27.24 15.38
CA PHE A 411 -2.27 27.74 15.30
C PHE A 411 -1.91 27.97 13.83
N PHE A 412 -1.39 29.15 13.53
CA PHE A 412 -1.10 29.58 12.17
C PHE A 412 0.35 30.07 12.05
N LYS A 413 1.03 29.69 10.97
CA LYS A 413 2.37 30.17 10.65
C LYS A 413 2.27 31.43 9.79
N VAL A 414 2.27 32.60 10.42
CA VAL A 414 1.98 33.91 9.81
C VAL A 414 2.75 35.01 10.54
N SER A 415 3.02 36.13 9.87
CA SER A 415 3.63 37.29 10.55
C SER A 415 2.57 38.13 11.28
N ILE A 416 2.96 38.76 12.40
CA ILE A 416 2.03 39.63 13.15
C ILE A 416 1.55 40.83 12.33
N ASN A 417 2.38 41.32 11.41
CA ASN A 417 2.04 42.43 10.52
C ASN A 417 0.89 42.08 9.57
N GLU A 418 0.80 40.83 9.12
CA GLU A 418 -0.29 40.37 8.26
C GLU A 418 -1.61 40.25 9.03
N ILE A 419 -1.55 39.76 10.28
CA ILE A 419 -2.72 39.73 11.16
C ILE A 419 -3.20 41.17 11.43
N GLU A 420 -2.28 42.08 11.74
CA GLU A 420 -2.56 43.49 11.98
C GLU A 420 -3.24 44.14 10.76
N SER A 421 -2.71 43.91 9.56
CA SER A 421 -3.24 44.48 8.31
C SER A 421 -4.68 44.00 8.06
N PHE A 422 -4.92 42.68 8.20
CA PHE A 422 -6.24 42.11 8.00
C PHE A 422 -7.28 42.65 8.99
N VAL A 423 -6.93 42.81 10.27
CA VAL A 423 -7.84 43.32 11.31
C VAL A 423 -8.17 44.81 11.10
N LYS A 424 -7.17 45.62 10.73
CA LYS A 424 -7.36 47.05 10.47
C LYS A 424 -8.22 47.31 9.23
N GLU A 425 -8.06 46.52 8.17
CA GLU A 425 -8.84 46.66 6.94
C GLU A 425 -10.32 46.30 7.12
N ASN A 426 -10.64 45.29 7.94
CA ASN A 426 -11.98 44.69 7.97
C ASN A 426 -12.83 45.05 9.20
N TYR A 427 -12.24 45.47 10.32
CA TYR A 427 -12.98 45.61 11.58
C TYR A 427 -12.74 46.92 12.32
N ASN A 428 -11.51 47.20 12.75
CA ASN A 428 -11.28 48.35 13.63
C ASN A 428 -9.85 48.87 13.59
N ASN A 429 -9.69 50.17 13.35
CA ASN A 429 -8.39 50.84 13.29
C ASN A 429 -7.77 51.15 14.67
N THR A 430 -8.50 50.91 15.77
CA THR A 430 -8.09 51.29 17.14
C THR A 430 -7.40 50.17 17.92
N VAL A 431 -7.12 49.03 17.28
CA VAL A 431 -6.47 47.89 17.97
C VAL A 431 -4.97 48.12 18.09
N GLU A 432 -4.45 48.02 19.30
CA GLU A 432 -3.00 48.00 19.57
C GLU A 432 -2.42 46.60 19.37
N PHE A 433 -1.33 46.52 18.60
CA PHE A 433 -0.59 45.28 18.34
C PHE A 433 0.82 45.37 18.92
N THR A 434 1.15 44.45 19.83
CA THR A 434 2.50 44.28 20.35
C THR A 434 3.29 43.38 19.41
N LYS A 435 4.22 43.96 18.64
CA LYS A 435 4.97 43.22 17.60
C LYS A 435 6.04 42.29 18.18
N THR A 436 6.64 42.66 19.30
CA THR A 436 7.74 41.92 19.92
C THR A 436 7.24 41.06 21.09
N ALA A 437 7.42 39.75 20.97
CA ALA A 437 7.22 38.82 22.07
C ALA A 437 8.28 39.04 23.17
N ILE A 438 7.87 39.00 24.45
CA ILE A 438 8.76 39.17 25.59
C ILE A 438 9.49 37.86 25.86
N ALA A 439 8.77 36.73 25.86
CA ALA A 439 9.28 35.37 26.04
C ALA A 439 10.29 35.28 27.19
N LYS A 440 9.93 35.84 28.36
CA LYS A 440 10.86 36.07 29.47
C LYS A 440 11.56 34.79 29.94
N GLU A 441 10.79 33.76 30.28
CA GLU A 441 11.30 32.50 30.81
C GLU A 441 12.11 31.72 29.78
N TYR A 442 11.70 31.75 28.51
CA TYR A 442 12.42 31.12 27.41
C TYR A 442 13.78 31.78 27.18
N ARG A 443 13.84 33.12 27.10
CA ARG A 443 15.09 33.86 26.94
C ARG A 443 16.02 33.68 28.14
N GLN A 444 15.48 33.61 29.35
CA GLN A 444 16.26 33.31 30.55
C GLN A 444 16.83 31.89 30.50
N SER A 445 16.05 30.91 30.04
CA SER A 445 16.49 29.52 29.89
C SER A 445 17.63 29.40 28.87
N LEU A 446 17.59 30.14 27.76
CA LEU A 446 18.69 30.21 26.78
C LEU A 446 19.96 30.90 27.32
N GLN A 447 19.85 31.78 28.31
CA GLN A 447 21.01 32.44 28.93
C GLN A 447 21.69 31.57 30.00
N ILE A 448 20.99 30.56 30.52
CA ILE A 448 21.50 29.61 31.53
C ILE A 448 22.27 28.46 30.85
N ALA A 449 21.90 28.12 29.61
CA ALA A 449 22.56 27.12 28.77
C ALA A 449 23.83 27.70 28.13
#